data_AF-A0A6I8LJE9-F1
#
_entry.id   AF-A0A6I8LJE9-F1
#
_cell.length_a   1.000
_cell.length_b   1.000
_cell.length_c   1.000
_cell.angle_alpha   90.00
_cell.angle_beta   90.00
_cell.angle_gamma   90.00
#
_symmetry.space_group_name_H-M   'P 1'
#
loop_
_entity.id
_entity.type
_entity.pdbx_description
1 polymer ?
#
loop_
_entity_poly.entity_id
_entity_poly.type
_entity_poly.pdbx_seq_one_letter_code
_entity_poly.pdbx_strand_id
1 'polypeptide(L)'
;MDVRIPLRRRTEDLHLGPLAEYSALRAEIIHLMDQQWKVTAFLITTSGAVFGFAFTSAGRMPLLLIIPFSSNILAARWVLCQRLVERVSLYIRTELDPHVPGGIGYEKWLRKSTAEPPGLRRVLRQAQTSPTVLAFPALALLALGAVAWWYPLSGHAWSDPALVPGLAAWAIGVGLTLLSLRLIWLAAKRRTVADYLHWRPPGS
;
A
#
# COMPACT_ATOMS: atom_id res chain seq x y z
N MET A 1 14.36 -48.80 -29.69
CA MET A 1 13.22 -48.81 -28.75
C MET A 1 12.64 -47.41 -28.73
N ASP A 2 11.55 -47.21 -29.46
CA ASP A 2 10.89 -45.92 -29.63
C ASP A 2 9.87 -45.75 -28.49
N VAL A 3 10.26 -45.03 -27.44
CA VAL A 3 9.43 -44.80 -26.26
C VAL A 3 8.35 -43.80 -26.65
N ARG A 4 7.24 -44.30 -27.19
CA ARG A 4 6.02 -43.51 -27.38
C ARG A 4 5.46 -43.13 -26.02
N ILE A 5 5.85 -41.97 -25.52
CA ILE A 5 5.18 -41.33 -24.38
C ILE A 5 3.71 -41.16 -24.79
N PRO A 6 2.74 -41.70 -24.04
CA PRO A 6 1.33 -41.58 -24.39
C PRO A 6 0.95 -40.09 -24.41
N LEU A 7 0.40 -39.62 -25.53
CA LEU A 7 0.04 -38.22 -25.78
C LEU A 7 -0.81 -37.60 -24.65
N ARG A 8 -1.60 -38.44 -23.96
CA ARG A 8 -2.41 -38.08 -22.79
C ARG A 8 -1.58 -37.52 -21.62
N ARG A 9 -0.40 -38.09 -21.35
CA ARG A 9 0.49 -37.66 -20.26
C ARG A 9 1.10 -36.31 -20.58
N ARG A 10 1.50 -36.11 -21.85
CA ARG A 10 2.05 -34.83 -22.33
C ARG A 10 1.03 -33.70 -22.20
N THR A 11 -0.26 -33.93 -22.49
CA THR A 11 -1.31 -32.92 -22.30
C THR A 11 -1.61 -32.65 -20.83
N GLU A 12 -1.59 -33.65 -19.95
CA GLU A 12 -1.79 -33.44 -18.51
C GLU A 12 -0.66 -32.57 -17.92
N ASP A 13 0.61 -32.87 -18.25
CA ASP A 13 1.77 -32.09 -17.79
C ASP A 13 1.76 -30.63 -18.30
N LEU A 14 1.31 -30.42 -19.55
CA LEU A 14 1.15 -29.09 -20.17
C LEU A 14 0.11 -28.20 -19.47
N HIS A 15 -0.92 -28.79 -18.85
CA HIS A 15 -1.97 -28.05 -18.14
C HIS A 15 -1.71 -27.94 -16.63
N LEU A 16 -1.02 -28.92 -16.05
CA LEU A 16 -0.64 -28.92 -14.63
C LEU A 16 0.40 -27.84 -14.31
N GLY A 17 1.33 -27.56 -15.23
CA GLY A 17 2.34 -26.51 -15.05
C GLY A 17 1.75 -25.11 -14.81
N PRO A 18 0.97 -24.57 -15.76
CA PRO A 18 0.35 -23.24 -15.62
C PRO A 18 -0.62 -23.14 -14.44
N LEU A 19 -1.34 -24.22 -14.10
CA LEU A 19 -2.25 -24.25 -12.95
C LEU A 19 -1.48 -24.25 -11.61
N ALA A 20 -0.39 -25.01 -11.52
CA ALA A 20 0.49 -25.01 -10.35
C ALA A 20 1.13 -23.62 -10.16
N GLU A 21 1.62 -23.00 -11.24
CA GLU A 21 2.16 -21.65 -11.22
C GLU A 21 1.11 -20.63 -10.77
N TYR A 22 -0.13 -20.73 -11.28
CA TYR A 22 -1.24 -19.88 -10.83
C TYR A 22 -1.48 -20.01 -9.32
N SER A 23 -1.50 -21.23 -8.80
CA SER A 23 -1.71 -21.47 -7.37
C SER A 23 -0.59 -20.88 -6.52
N ALA A 24 0.66 -20.96 -6.99
CA ALA A 24 1.83 -20.38 -6.33
C ALA A 24 1.77 -18.85 -6.31
N LEU A 25 1.44 -18.23 -7.45
CA LEU A 25 1.31 -16.76 -7.56
C LEU A 25 0.14 -16.22 -6.73
N ARG A 26 -0.95 -16.98 -6.63
CA ARG A 26 -2.07 -16.64 -5.74
C ARG A 26 -1.66 -16.68 -4.27
N ALA A 27 -0.88 -17.68 -3.86
CA ALA A 27 -0.33 -17.75 -2.51
C ALA A 27 0.61 -16.55 -2.23
N GLU A 28 1.42 -16.15 -3.21
CA GLU A 28 2.28 -14.96 -3.11
C GLU A 28 1.45 -13.68 -2.92
N ILE A 29 0.36 -13.49 -3.67
CA ILE A 29 -0.56 -12.33 -3.48
C ILE A 29 -1.12 -12.32 -2.05
N ILE A 30 -1.58 -13.47 -1.54
CA ILE A 30 -2.11 -13.58 -0.17
C ILE A 30 -1.02 -13.23 0.86
N HIS A 31 0.20 -13.71 0.65
CA HIS A 31 1.33 -13.37 1.52
C HIS A 31 1.62 -11.87 1.51
N LEU A 32 1.62 -11.23 0.34
CA LEU A 32 1.84 -9.78 0.22
C LEU A 32 0.73 -8.96 0.91
N MET A 33 -0.52 -9.41 0.82
CA MET A 33 -1.65 -8.78 1.53
C MET A 33 -1.53 -8.90 3.05
N ASP A 34 -1.10 -10.06 3.56
CA ASP A 34 -0.81 -10.26 4.98
C ASP A 34 0.34 -9.35 5.46
N GLN A 35 1.40 -9.21 4.65
CA GLN A 35 2.48 -8.26 4.93
C GLN A 35 1.99 -6.80 5.00
N GLN A 36 1.09 -6.39 4.10
CA GLN A 36 0.49 -5.05 4.15
C GLN A 36 -0.29 -4.82 5.46
N TRP A 37 -1.04 -5.82 5.92
CA TRP A 37 -1.76 -5.75 7.17
C TRP A 37 -0.81 -5.65 8.37
N LYS A 38 0.23 -6.49 8.41
CA LYS A 38 1.27 -6.46 9.46
C LYS A 38 1.96 -5.10 9.57
N VAL A 39 2.32 -4.50 8.44
CA VAL A 39 2.90 -3.15 8.38
C VAL A 39 1.95 -2.10 8.96
N THR A 40 0.67 -2.19 8.63
CA THR A 40 -0.36 -1.25 9.12
C THR A 40 -0.58 -1.43 10.63
N ALA A 41 -0.73 -2.67 11.09
CA ALA A 41 -0.91 -2.98 12.50
C ALA A 41 0.30 -2.51 13.32
N PHE A 42 1.52 -2.72 12.81
CA PHE A 42 2.73 -2.22 13.45
C PHE A 42 2.73 -0.69 13.56
N LEU A 43 2.35 0.04 12.50
CA LEU A 43 2.23 1.50 12.55
C LEU A 43 1.25 1.94 13.64
N ILE A 44 0.04 1.36 13.68
CA ILE A 44 -1.00 1.75 14.62
C ILE A 44 -0.54 1.48 16.06
N THR A 45 -0.01 0.29 16.33
CA THR A 45 0.47 -0.10 17.66
C THR A 45 1.63 0.77 18.13
N THR A 46 2.64 0.97 17.28
CA THR A 46 3.79 1.81 17.64
C THR A 46 3.41 3.27 17.80
N SER A 47 2.56 3.81 16.93
CA SER A 47 2.06 5.17 17.07
C SER A 47 1.25 5.32 18.36
N GLY A 48 0.37 4.38 18.68
CA GLY A 48 -0.40 4.38 19.93
C GLY A 48 0.49 4.36 21.16
N ALA A 49 1.56 3.55 21.17
CA ALA A 49 2.53 3.52 22.26
C ALA A 49 3.30 4.84 22.39
N VAL A 50 3.75 5.42 21.27
CA VAL A 50 4.48 6.70 21.25
C VAL A 50 3.58 7.85 21.69
N PHE A 51 2.33 7.92 21.21
CA PHE A 51 1.34 8.90 21.68
C PHE A 51 1.06 8.75 23.17
N GLY A 52 0.77 7.53 23.63
CA GLY A 52 0.50 7.26 25.04
C GLY A 52 1.66 7.68 25.93
N PHE A 53 2.90 7.36 25.54
CA PHE A 53 4.10 7.75 26.28
C PHE A 53 4.35 9.27 26.24
N ALA A 54 4.20 9.90 25.08
CA ALA A 54 4.41 11.35 24.92
C ALA A 54 3.44 12.15 25.79
N PHE A 55 2.19 11.71 25.94
CA PHE A 55 1.19 12.40 26.75
C PHE A 55 1.38 12.28 28.27
N THR A 56 2.30 11.44 28.74
CA THR A 56 2.59 11.30 30.19
C THR A 56 3.27 12.52 30.81
N SER A 57 3.93 13.36 30.00
CA SER A 57 4.61 14.57 30.48
C SER A 57 4.80 15.57 29.34
N ALA A 58 4.62 16.86 29.61
CA ALA A 58 4.83 17.92 28.63
C ALA A 58 6.22 17.85 27.97
N GLY A 59 7.27 17.53 28.72
CA GLY A 59 8.64 17.42 28.18
C GLY A 59 8.87 16.27 27.19
N ARG A 60 7.91 15.35 27.04
CA ARG A 60 8.01 14.19 26.14
C ARG A 60 7.30 14.38 24.79
N MET A 61 6.58 15.48 24.61
CA MET A 61 5.87 15.80 23.37
C MET A 61 6.77 15.78 22.12
N PRO A 62 8.05 16.22 22.16
CA PRO A 62 8.93 16.13 20.99
C PRO A 62 9.13 14.70 20.46
N LEU A 63 8.92 13.66 21.27
CA LEU A 63 9.04 12.26 20.84
C LEU A 63 8.01 11.88 19.76
N LEU A 64 6.89 12.61 19.66
CA LEU A 64 5.91 12.42 18.59
C LEU A 64 6.52 12.62 17.19
N LEU A 65 7.62 13.38 17.08
CA LEU A 65 8.33 13.58 15.82
C LEU A 65 8.96 12.30 15.25
N ILE A 66 9.01 11.20 16.00
CA ILE A 66 9.41 9.89 15.47
C ILE A 66 8.36 9.34 14.49
N ILE A 67 7.07 9.68 14.68
CA ILE A 67 5.94 9.11 13.94
C ILE A 67 5.98 9.47 12.43
N PRO A 68 6.24 10.73 12.00
CA PRO A 68 6.40 11.04 10.58
C PRO A 68 7.50 10.22 9.88
N PHE A 69 8.58 9.88 10.58
CA PHE A 69 9.68 9.09 10.02
C PHE A 69 9.29 7.63 9.86
N SER A 70 8.78 7.01 10.93
CA SER A 70 8.36 5.60 10.89
C SER A 70 7.20 5.42 9.91
N SER A 71 6.23 6.34 9.91
CA SER A 71 5.10 6.33 8.98
C SER A 71 5.55 6.38 7.52
N ASN A 72 6.51 7.24 7.16
CA ASN A 72 7.00 7.31 5.78
C ASN A 72 7.69 6.00 5.33
N ILE A 73 8.54 5.41 6.18
CA ILE A 73 9.22 4.14 5.88
C ILE A 73 8.20 3.01 5.68
N LEU A 74 7.23 2.93 6.58
CA LEU A 74 6.17 1.92 6.53
C LEU A 74 5.24 2.13 5.34
N ALA A 75 4.93 3.39 4.98
CA ALA A 75 4.16 3.73 3.77
C ALA A 75 4.90 3.29 2.49
N ALA A 76 6.22 3.50 2.41
CA ALA A 76 7.02 3.04 1.29
C ALA A 76 6.99 1.50 1.16
N ARG A 77 7.09 0.77 2.28
CA ARG A 77 6.97 -0.70 2.30
C ARG A 77 5.57 -1.16 1.87
N TRP A 78 4.53 -0.50 2.35
CA TRP A 78 3.15 -0.80 1.97
C TRP A 78 2.92 -0.62 0.46
N VAL A 79 3.42 0.48 -0.11
CA VAL A 79 3.37 0.77 -1.55
C VAL A 79 4.16 -0.27 -2.36
N LEU A 80 5.30 -0.73 -1.85
CA LEU A 80 6.07 -1.79 -2.51
C LEU A 80 5.27 -3.10 -2.61
N CYS A 81 4.65 -3.55 -1.51
CA CYS A 81 3.79 -4.75 -1.55
C CYS A 81 2.64 -4.57 -2.54
N GLN A 82 2.03 -3.38 -2.59
CA GLN A 82 0.94 -3.09 -3.53
C GLN A 82 1.38 -3.23 -5.00
N ARG A 83 2.59 -2.74 -5.31
CA ARG A 83 3.18 -2.86 -6.65
C ARG A 83 3.52 -4.30 -7.02
N LEU A 84 3.96 -5.10 -6.06
CA LEU A 84 4.24 -6.52 -6.28
C LEU A 84 2.96 -7.28 -6.59
N VAL A 85 1.88 -7.04 -5.83
CA VAL A 85 0.56 -7.60 -6.12
C VAL A 85 0.11 -7.22 -7.53
N GLU A 86 0.22 -5.94 -7.91
CA GLU A 86 -0.15 -5.49 -9.26
C GLU A 86 0.67 -6.18 -10.37
N ARG A 87 1.97 -6.38 -10.16
CA ARG A 87 2.84 -7.06 -11.14
C ARG A 87 2.49 -8.53 -11.27
N VAL A 88 2.24 -9.22 -10.15
CA VAL A 88 1.84 -10.62 -10.15
C VAL A 88 0.49 -10.79 -10.85
N SER A 89 -0.50 -9.92 -10.54
CA SER A 89 -1.78 -9.92 -11.24
C SER A 89 -1.61 -9.64 -12.74
N LEU A 90 -0.76 -8.68 -13.12
CA LEU A 90 -0.49 -8.41 -14.54
C LEU A 90 0.08 -9.64 -15.25
N TYR A 91 1.04 -10.34 -14.62
CA TYR A 91 1.65 -11.54 -15.17
C TYR A 91 0.64 -12.68 -15.32
N ILE A 92 -0.18 -12.93 -14.28
CA ILE A 92 -1.28 -13.91 -14.35
C ILE A 92 -2.17 -13.60 -15.56
N ARG A 93 -2.48 -12.33 -15.79
CA ARG A 93 -3.32 -11.90 -16.91
C ARG A 93 -2.70 -12.12 -18.27
N THR A 94 -1.49 -11.61 -18.46
CA THR A 94 -0.90 -11.46 -19.79
C THR A 94 -0.19 -12.71 -20.23
N GLU A 95 0.47 -13.39 -19.29
CA GLU A 95 1.28 -14.56 -19.58
C GLU A 95 0.57 -15.85 -19.18
N LEU A 96 -0.21 -15.90 -18.09
CA LEU A 96 -0.71 -17.18 -17.59
C LEU A 96 -2.12 -17.56 -18.09
N ASP A 97 -3.07 -16.62 -18.08
CA ASP A 97 -4.48 -16.84 -18.49
C ASP A 97 -4.61 -17.39 -19.92
N PRO A 98 -3.79 -16.97 -20.93
CA PRO A 98 -3.86 -17.53 -22.28
C PRO A 98 -3.42 -19.01 -22.38
N HIS A 99 -2.60 -19.48 -21.45
CA HIS A 99 -2.02 -20.84 -21.49
C HIS A 99 -2.84 -21.87 -20.69
N VAL A 100 -3.89 -21.44 -19.98
CA VAL A 100 -4.81 -22.33 -19.25
C VAL A 100 -6.04 -22.64 -20.11
N PRO A 101 -6.35 -23.93 -20.40
CA PRO A 101 -7.52 -24.30 -21.21
C PRO A 101 -8.82 -23.86 -20.54
N GLY A 102 -9.70 -23.20 -21.31
CA GLY A 102 -10.94 -22.64 -20.79
C GLY A 102 -10.79 -21.25 -20.15
N GLY A 103 -9.55 -20.80 -19.91
CA GLY A 103 -9.24 -19.56 -19.21
C GLY A 103 -9.59 -19.62 -17.73
N ILE A 104 -8.81 -18.97 -16.88
CA ILE A 104 -9.09 -18.90 -15.43
C ILE A 104 -10.36 -18.05 -15.20
N GLY A 105 -10.62 -17.09 -16.11
CA GLY A 105 -11.87 -16.30 -16.18
C GLY A 105 -12.10 -15.35 -15.00
N TYR A 106 -11.39 -15.56 -13.89
CA TYR A 106 -11.46 -14.81 -12.65
C TYR A 106 -11.15 -13.34 -12.86
N GLU A 107 -10.09 -13.01 -13.61
CA GLU A 107 -9.74 -11.61 -13.87
C GLU A 107 -10.73 -10.91 -14.81
N LYS A 108 -11.29 -11.64 -15.78
CA LYS A 108 -12.35 -11.14 -16.66
C LYS A 108 -13.63 -10.86 -15.86
N TRP A 109 -14.01 -11.77 -14.95
CA TRP A 109 -15.11 -11.56 -14.01
C TRP A 109 -14.83 -10.40 -13.07
N LEU A 110 -13.64 -10.32 -12.47
CA LEU A 110 -13.28 -9.26 -11.53
C LEU A 110 -13.35 -7.89 -12.18
N ARG A 111 -12.86 -7.74 -13.42
CA ARG A 111 -13.00 -6.49 -14.18
C ARG A 111 -14.45 -6.13 -14.46
N LYS A 112 -15.28 -7.11 -14.84
CA LYS A 112 -16.71 -6.88 -15.11
C LYS A 112 -17.44 -6.45 -13.82
N SER A 113 -17.12 -7.06 -12.70
CA SER A 113 -17.69 -6.78 -11.38
C SER A 113 -17.14 -5.50 -10.73
N THR A 114 -15.97 -5.03 -11.18
CA THR A 114 -15.26 -3.85 -10.64
C THR A 114 -15.16 -2.71 -11.66
N ALA A 115 -15.97 -2.73 -12.73
CA ALA A 115 -16.02 -1.71 -13.77
C ALA A 115 -16.63 -0.41 -13.22
N GLU A 116 -15.87 0.29 -12.39
CA GLU A 116 -16.24 1.58 -11.83
C GLU A 116 -15.80 2.72 -12.78
N PRO A 117 -16.63 3.77 -12.92
CA PRO A 117 -16.27 4.93 -13.74
C PRO A 117 -15.00 5.55 -13.16
N PRO A 118 -14.00 5.79 -14.00
CA PRO A 118 -12.70 6.18 -13.50
C PRO A 118 -12.64 7.69 -13.18
N GLY A 119 -11.73 8.09 -12.28
CA GLY A 119 -11.59 9.48 -11.82
C GLY A 119 -11.54 9.64 -10.30
N LEU A 120 -11.82 10.85 -9.81
CA LEU A 120 -11.73 11.22 -8.37
C LEU A 120 -12.61 10.33 -7.48
N ARG A 121 -13.79 9.90 -7.98
CA ARG A 121 -14.73 9.04 -7.24
C ARG A 121 -14.13 7.67 -6.90
N ARG A 122 -13.31 7.09 -7.78
CA ARG A 122 -12.65 5.80 -7.52
C ARG A 122 -11.53 5.93 -6.49
N VAL A 123 -10.75 7.01 -6.55
CA VAL A 123 -9.72 7.30 -5.54
C VAL A 123 -10.34 7.46 -4.16
N LEU A 124 -11.44 8.23 -4.07
CA LEU A 124 -12.19 8.41 -2.83
C LEU A 124 -12.81 7.10 -2.33
N ARG A 125 -13.43 6.31 -3.21
CA ARG A 125 -14.02 5.01 -2.84
C ARG A 125 -12.94 3.99 -2.45
N GLN A 126 -11.76 4.04 -3.05
CA GLN A 126 -10.64 3.18 -2.66
C GLN A 126 -10.01 3.60 -1.33
N ALA A 127 -10.00 4.89 -1.02
CA ALA A 127 -9.67 5.39 0.31
C ALA A 127 -10.73 4.98 1.36
N GLN A 128 -12.01 4.86 0.96
CA GLN A 128 -13.08 4.34 1.82
C GLN A 128 -12.99 2.83 2.05
N THR A 129 -12.60 2.05 1.03
CA THR A 129 -12.52 0.57 1.13
C THR A 129 -11.21 0.07 1.72
N SER A 130 -10.14 0.88 1.70
CA SER A 130 -8.87 0.58 2.33
C SER A 130 -8.45 1.72 3.28
N PRO A 131 -9.11 1.87 4.44
CA PRO A 131 -8.82 2.95 5.39
C PRO A 131 -7.37 2.91 5.90
N THR A 132 -6.71 1.76 5.80
CA THR A 132 -5.30 1.55 6.15
C THR A 132 -4.36 2.48 5.39
N VAL A 133 -4.72 2.85 4.16
CA VAL A 133 -3.94 3.76 3.32
C VAL A 133 -3.87 5.16 3.92
N LEU A 134 -4.95 5.63 4.54
CA LEU A 134 -5.01 6.95 5.17
C LEU A 134 -4.33 6.96 6.54
N ALA A 135 -4.15 5.80 7.18
CA ALA A 135 -3.55 5.70 8.51
C ALA A 135 -2.12 6.26 8.55
N PHE A 136 -1.32 6.03 7.50
CA PHE A 136 0.06 6.51 7.41
C PHE A 136 0.14 8.05 7.49
N PRO A 137 -0.42 8.81 6.54
CA PRO A 137 -0.36 10.26 6.60
C PRO A 137 -1.18 10.83 7.77
N ALA A 138 -2.31 10.21 8.15
CA ALA A 138 -3.13 10.71 9.24
C ALA A 138 -2.38 10.72 10.59
N LEU A 139 -1.72 9.62 10.95
CA LEU A 139 -0.97 9.54 12.22
C LEU A 139 0.21 10.51 12.25
N ALA A 140 0.90 10.67 11.11
CA ALA A 140 1.99 11.65 10.98
C ALA A 140 1.48 13.10 11.12
N LEU A 141 0.36 13.44 10.49
CA LEU A 141 -0.27 14.76 10.62
C LEU A 141 -0.75 15.03 12.04
N LEU A 142 -1.34 14.04 12.71
CA LEU A 142 -1.75 14.16 14.11
C LEU A 142 -0.55 14.41 15.02
N ALA A 143 0.56 13.71 14.80
CA ALA A 143 1.79 13.90 15.57
C ALA A 143 2.39 15.30 15.35
N LEU A 144 2.50 15.75 14.09
CA LEU A 144 3.00 17.08 13.74
C LEU A 144 2.10 18.19 14.30
N GLY A 145 0.78 18.02 14.22
CA GLY A 145 -0.21 18.95 14.77
C GLY A 145 -0.12 19.03 16.29
N ALA A 146 0.01 17.89 16.97
CA ALA A 146 0.18 17.86 18.42
C ALA A 146 1.46 18.58 18.88
N VAL A 147 2.59 18.38 18.20
CA VAL A 147 3.85 19.07 18.51
C VAL A 147 3.75 20.57 18.23
N ALA A 148 3.18 20.96 17.08
CA ALA A 148 2.98 22.36 16.72
C ALA A 148 2.05 23.09 17.71
N TRP A 149 1.02 22.40 18.19
CA TRP A 149 0.09 22.91 19.20
C TRP A 149 0.73 23.04 20.59
N TRP A 150 1.53 22.04 20.98
CA TRP A 150 2.17 22.01 22.29
C TRP A 150 3.28 23.07 22.44
N TYR A 151 4.05 23.32 21.39
CA TYR A 151 5.22 24.20 21.44
C TYR A 151 4.93 25.59 22.04
N PRO A 152 3.93 26.38 21.59
CA PRO A 152 3.64 27.69 22.19
C PRO A 152 3.12 27.60 23.64
N LEU A 153 2.46 26.50 24.02
CA LEU A 153 1.91 26.29 25.36
C LEU A 153 2.98 25.90 26.38
N SER A 154 4.14 25.42 25.91
CA SER A 154 5.24 24.97 26.75
C SER A 154 6.04 26.10 27.41
N GLY A 155 5.71 27.37 27.13
CA GLY A 155 6.38 28.54 27.71
C GLY A 155 7.84 28.72 27.26
N HIS A 156 8.28 28.03 26.21
CA HIS A 156 9.64 28.15 25.69
C HIS A 156 9.83 29.54 25.07
N ALA A 157 10.93 30.20 25.45
CA ALA A 157 11.31 31.48 24.85
C ALA A 157 11.79 31.27 23.40
N TRP A 158 11.59 32.27 22.55
CA TRP A 158 12.13 32.28 21.18
C TRP A 158 13.66 32.21 21.13
N SER A 159 14.34 32.44 22.26
CA SER A 159 15.79 32.31 22.44
C SER A 159 16.25 30.91 22.87
N ASP A 160 15.33 29.93 23.01
CA ASP A 160 15.70 28.59 23.43
C ASP A 160 16.60 27.91 22.38
N PRO A 161 17.82 27.46 22.72
CA PRO A 161 18.68 26.74 21.79
C PRO A 161 18.06 25.45 21.23
N ALA A 162 17.06 24.87 21.90
CA ALA A 162 16.34 23.68 21.42
C ALA A 162 15.29 23.99 20.32
N LEU A 163 14.93 25.27 20.11
CA LEU A 163 13.94 25.68 19.09
C LEU A 163 14.39 25.31 17.68
N VAL A 164 15.64 25.62 17.33
CA VAL A 164 16.20 25.41 15.98
C VAL A 164 16.18 23.93 15.57
N PRO A 165 16.74 22.99 16.36
CA PRO A 165 16.69 21.56 16.01
C PRO A 165 15.25 21.01 16.04
N GLY A 166 14.39 21.51 16.93
CA GLY A 166 12.98 21.13 16.99
C GLY A 166 12.21 21.51 15.74
N LEU A 167 12.35 22.76 15.27
CA LEU A 167 11.76 23.23 14.02
C LEU A 167 12.31 22.48 12.81
N ALA A 168 13.62 22.21 12.77
CA ALA A 168 14.22 21.42 11.70
C ALA A 168 13.63 20.00 11.64
N ALA A 169 13.54 19.31 12.79
CA ALA A 169 12.95 17.99 12.87
C ALA A 169 11.45 17.99 12.48
N TRP A 170 10.71 19.02 12.89
CA TRP A 170 9.31 19.20 12.51
C TRP A 170 9.16 19.44 11.00
N ALA A 171 9.97 20.32 10.40
CA ALA A 171 9.96 20.60 8.97
C ALA A 171 10.33 19.37 8.12
N ILE A 172 11.31 18.58 8.57
CA ILE A 172 11.64 17.29 7.96
C ILE A 172 10.43 16.35 8.06
N GLY A 173 9.77 16.28 9.22
CA GLY A 173 8.57 15.49 9.41
C GLY A 173 7.43 15.88 8.47
N VAL A 174 7.22 17.17 8.23
CA VAL A 174 6.26 17.66 7.21
C VAL A 174 6.66 17.18 5.82
N GLY A 175 7.93 17.32 5.45
CA GLY A 175 8.45 16.85 4.17
C GLY A 175 8.22 15.35 3.95
N LEU A 176 8.49 14.52 4.98
CA LEU A 176 8.27 13.08 4.95
C LEU A 176 6.78 12.72 4.87
N THR A 177 5.91 13.49 5.53
CA THR A 177 4.46 13.29 5.47
C THR A 177 3.91 13.64 4.07
N LEU A 178 4.41 14.70 3.45
CA LEU A 178 4.06 15.03 2.06
C LEU A 178 4.58 13.97 1.09
N LEU A 179 5.77 13.42 1.34
CA LEU A 179 6.33 12.33 0.55
C LEU A 179 5.48 11.06 0.66
N SER A 180 5.05 10.68 1.86
CA SER A 180 4.18 9.51 2.06
C SER A 180 2.82 9.68 1.37
N LEU A 181 2.20 10.86 1.49
CA LEU A 181 1.00 11.24 0.75
C LEU A 181 1.20 11.11 -0.76
N ARG A 182 2.32 11.63 -1.27
CA ARG A 182 2.65 11.56 -2.70
C ARG A 182 2.85 10.12 -3.17
N LEU A 183 3.55 9.29 -2.41
CA LEU A 183 3.78 7.87 -2.74
C LEU A 183 2.47 7.10 -2.84
N ILE A 184 1.60 7.29 -1.85
CA ILE A 184 0.26 6.70 -1.80
C ILE A 184 -0.59 7.18 -2.98
N TRP A 185 -0.60 8.49 -3.23
CA TRP A 185 -1.34 9.09 -4.33
C TRP A 185 -0.89 8.54 -5.69
N LEU A 186 0.43 8.43 -5.91
CA LEU A 186 0.97 7.86 -7.14
C LEU A 186 0.63 6.37 -7.31
N ALA A 187 0.62 5.60 -6.21
CA ALA A 187 0.17 4.21 -6.25
C ALA A 187 -1.31 4.10 -6.64
N ALA A 188 -2.18 4.94 -6.06
CA ALA A 188 -3.60 4.98 -6.40
C ALA A 188 -3.84 5.45 -7.86
N LYS A 189 -3.13 6.47 -8.32
CA LYS A 189 -3.25 7.01 -9.69
C LYS A 189 -2.76 6.02 -10.75
N ARG A 190 -1.72 5.23 -10.49
CA ARG A 190 -1.21 4.26 -11.50
C ARG A 190 -2.20 3.12 -11.76
N ARG A 191 -2.90 2.62 -10.73
CA ARG A 191 -3.97 1.63 -10.92
C ARG A 191 -5.05 2.12 -11.88
N THR A 192 -5.45 3.38 -11.76
CA THR A 192 -6.49 3.94 -12.64
C THR A 192 -6.03 3.99 -14.09
N VAL A 193 -4.82 4.48 -14.38
CA VAL A 193 -4.28 4.58 -15.77
C VAL A 193 -4.10 3.21 -16.43
N ALA A 194 -3.60 2.21 -15.69
CA ALA A 194 -3.47 0.86 -16.23
C ALA A 194 -4.84 0.25 -16.58
N ASP A 195 -5.87 0.53 -15.79
CA ASP A 195 -7.23 0.11 -16.12
C ASP A 195 -7.80 0.90 -17.31
N TYR A 196 -7.52 2.21 -17.44
CA TYR A 196 -7.99 3.04 -18.56
C TYR A 196 -7.53 2.53 -19.92
N LEU A 197 -6.26 2.13 -20.06
CA LEU A 197 -5.70 1.65 -21.32
C LEU A 197 -6.30 0.31 -21.77
N HIS A 198 -6.94 -0.42 -20.85
CA HIS A 198 -7.50 -1.75 -21.10
C HIS A 198 -9.02 -1.82 -20.86
N TRP A 199 -9.65 -0.69 -20.52
CA TRP A 199 -11.10 -0.59 -20.36
C TRP A 199 -11.74 -0.44 -21.74
N ARG A 200 -12.50 -1.46 -22.15
CA ARG A 200 -13.47 -1.34 -23.23
C ARG A 200 -14.85 -1.19 -22.61
N PRO A 201 -15.70 -0.29 -23.14
CA PRO A 201 -17.07 -0.17 -22.68
C PRO A 201 -17.81 -1.51 -22.87
N PRO A 202 -18.68 -1.90 -21.93
CA PRO A 202 -19.52 -3.07 -22.12
C PRO A 202 -20.46 -2.83 -23.31
N GLY A 203 -20.23 -3.53 -24.44
CA GLY A 203 -21.06 -3.44 -25.65
C GLY A 203 -20.34 -3.14 -26.97
N SER A 204 -19.00 -3.12 -27.01
CA SER A 204 -18.22 -3.01 -28.26
C SER A 204 -17.53 -4.32 -28.65
#